data_AF-A0A7R8ZB52-F1
#
_entry.id   AF-A0A7R8ZB52-F1
#
_cell.length_a   1.000
_cell.length_b   1.000
_cell.length_c   1.000
_cell.angle_alpha   90.00
_cell.angle_beta   90.00
_cell.angle_gamma   90.00
#
_symmetry.space_group_name_H-M   'P 1'
#
loop_
_entity.id
_entity.type
_entity.pdbx_description
1 polymer ?
#
loop_
_entity_poly.entity_id
_entity_poly.type
_entity_poly.pdbx_seq_one_letter_code
_entity_poly.pdbx_strand_id
1 'polypeptide(L)'
;MEAGVLPVMDHGSPECELRLTLIHSYDAVNVLNTRVLKPCMPLTHFKAFFCEQMNLVALHTMYQWYNHTLTSLWWVDSTDSPASDILLGPEAPDPLVMVAWRCTQLHEIVLLGYKYCDEDLMAIARLKRTRLKRLEIAERDVIQELCPLDGLINDVSDSMGKPWAPLQDSQLHDVILNPIQGDSDEYILPILMQDQLS
;
A
#
# COMPACT_ATOMS: atom_id res chain seq x y z
N MET A 1 53.12 -12.02 4.57
CA MET A 1 52.69 -10.90 3.70
C MET A 1 51.35 -11.35 3.11
N GLU A 2 50.27 -11.16 3.86
CA GLU A 2 48.91 -11.38 3.36
C GLU A 2 48.27 -10.02 3.19
N ALA A 3 47.90 -9.70 1.95
CA ALA A 3 47.15 -8.50 1.63
C ALA A 3 45.69 -8.74 2.06
N GLY A 4 45.32 -8.20 3.21
CA GLY A 4 43.93 -8.07 3.61
C GLY A 4 43.24 -7.07 2.69
N VAL A 5 42.45 -7.58 1.75
CA VAL A 5 41.50 -6.77 0.99
C VAL A 5 40.36 -6.42 1.94
N LEU A 6 40.38 -5.20 2.46
CA LEU A 6 39.22 -4.60 3.12
C LEU A 6 38.07 -4.54 2.10
N PRO A 7 36.83 -4.91 2.46
CA PRO A 7 35.69 -4.63 1.61
C PRO A 7 35.58 -3.10 1.49
N VAL A 8 35.79 -2.60 0.28
CA VAL A 8 35.47 -1.22 -0.07
C VAL A 8 33.97 -1.09 0.15
N MET A 9 33.57 -0.30 1.16
CA MET A 9 32.22 0.24 1.22
C MET A 9 32.08 1.13 0.00
N ASP A 10 31.51 0.59 -1.07
CA ASP A 10 31.10 1.37 -2.21
C ASP A 10 30.13 2.43 -1.68
N HIS A 11 30.48 3.70 -1.86
CA HIS A 11 29.63 4.81 -1.51
C HIS A 11 28.38 4.68 -2.40
N GLY A 12 27.30 4.18 -1.79
CA GLY A 12 26.09 3.73 -2.46
C GLY A 12 25.73 4.63 -3.62
N SER A 13 25.47 4.01 -4.77
CA SER A 13 24.97 4.67 -5.97
C SER A 13 23.85 5.64 -5.54
N PRO A 14 23.96 6.95 -5.81
CA PRO A 14 23.05 7.96 -5.25
C PRO A 14 21.60 7.85 -5.76
N GLU A 15 21.30 6.83 -6.57
CA GLU A 15 20.01 6.56 -7.23
C GLU A 15 19.51 5.12 -7.01
N CYS A 16 20.09 4.35 -6.09
CA CYS A 16 19.58 3.01 -5.82
C CYS A 16 18.20 3.11 -5.18
N GLU A 17 17.18 2.55 -5.83
CA GLU A 17 15.81 2.43 -5.32
C GLU A 17 15.45 0.95 -5.18
N LEU A 18 14.75 0.59 -4.11
CA LEU A 18 14.19 -0.74 -3.95
C LEU A 18 12.69 -0.72 -4.25
N ARG A 19 12.29 -1.58 -5.20
CA ARG A 19 10.89 -1.93 -5.45
C ARG A 19 10.67 -3.37 -5.01
N LEU A 20 9.75 -3.59 -4.09
CA LEU A 20 9.44 -4.91 -3.53
C LEU A 20 8.01 -5.30 -3.90
N THR A 21 7.88 -6.42 -4.60
CA THR A 21 6.59 -6.99 -4.95
C THR A 21 6.47 -8.40 -4.39
N LEU A 22 5.41 -8.66 -3.63
CA LEU A 22 5.01 -9.97 -3.12
C LEU A 22 3.77 -10.45 -3.87
N ILE A 23 3.78 -11.71 -4.33
CA ILE A 23 2.69 -12.34 -5.08
C ILE A 23 2.44 -13.69 -4.43
N HIS A 24 1.22 -13.92 -3.91
CA HIS A 24 0.85 -15.15 -3.21
C HIS A 24 1.89 -15.58 -2.15
N SER A 25 2.55 -14.61 -1.51
CA SER A 25 3.69 -14.86 -0.64
C SER A 25 3.27 -14.88 0.83
N TYR A 26 2.46 -15.89 1.17
CA TYR A 26 1.85 -16.08 2.49
C TYR A 26 2.87 -16.12 3.64
N ASP A 27 4.01 -16.76 3.43
CA ASP A 27 5.06 -16.82 4.47
C ASP A 27 5.87 -15.52 4.53
N ALA A 28 6.21 -14.93 3.37
CA ALA A 28 7.08 -13.77 3.33
C ALA A 28 6.40 -12.53 3.92
N VAL A 29 5.09 -12.35 3.67
CA VAL A 29 4.33 -11.22 4.21
C VAL A 29 4.33 -11.23 5.75
N ASN A 30 4.33 -12.42 6.38
CA ASN A 30 4.38 -12.58 7.83
C ASN A 30 5.73 -12.21 8.45
N VAL A 31 6.82 -12.36 7.69
CA VAL A 31 8.18 -12.06 8.17
C VAL A 31 8.77 -10.80 7.55
N LEU A 32 7.93 -9.96 6.92
CA LEU A 32 8.35 -8.73 6.23
C LEU A 32 9.24 -7.85 7.11
N ASN A 33 8.75 -7.50 8.31
CA ASN A 33 9.41 -6.62 9.26
C ASN A 33 10.69 -7.22 9.89
N THR A 34 10.84 -8.54 9.90
CA THR A 34 11.96 -9.21 10.59
C THR A 34 13.05 -9.70 9.64
N ARG A 35 12.67 -10.21 8.46
CA ARG A 35 13.58 -10.91 7.55
C ARG A 35 13.75 -10.22 6.20
N VAL A 36 12.71 -9.58 5.67
CA VAL A 36 12.73 -9.02 4.31
C VAL A 36 13.17 -7.55 4.32
N LEU A 37 12.46 -6.70 5.05
CA LEU A 37 12.75 -5.27 5.14
C LEU A 37 14.01 -5.04 5.98
N LYS A 38 14.88 -4.15 5.51
CA LYS A 38 16.08 -3.68 6.23
C LYS A 38 16.18 -2.15 6.18
N PRO A 39 16.62 -1.47 7.24
CA PRO A 39 16.68 0.00 7.26
C PRO A 39 17.59 0.62 6.19
N CYS A 40 18.62 -0.11 5.76
CA CYS A 40 19.57 0.36 4.74
C CYS A 40 19.04 0.23 3.29
N MET A 41 17.85 -0.34 3.09
CA MET A 41 17.24 -0.46 1.77
C MET A 41 16.36 0.76 1.48
N PRO A 42 16.60 1.52 0.41
CA PRO A 42 15.78 2.67 0.04
C PRO A 42 14.48 2.21 -0.63
N LEU A 43 13.56 1.64 0.14
CA LEU A 43 12.27 1.18 -0.37
C LEU A 43 11.46 2.36 -0.89
N THR A 44 11.15 2.34 -2.20
CA THR A 44 10.31 3.34 -2.87
C THR A 44 8.93 2.79 -3.19
N HIS A 45 8.85 1.55 -3.68
CA HIS A 45 7.57 0.91 -4.03
C HIS A 45 7.40 -0.41 -3.28
N PHE A 46 6.27 -0.55 -2.61
CA PHE A 46 5.85 -1.83 -2.03
C PHE A 46 4.53 -2.25 -2.66
N LYS A 47 4.46 -3.50 -3.12
CA LYS A 47 3.23 -4.11 -3.60
C LYS A 47 3.06 -5.50 -3.01
N ALA A 48 1.91 -5.78 -2.41
CA ALA A 48 1.52 -7.12 -1.99
C ALA A 48 0.22 -7.50 -2.69
N PHE A 49 0.24 -8.63 -3.41
CA PHE A 49 -0.89 -9.14 -4.16
C PHE A 49 -1.30 -10.52 -3.64
N PHE A 50 -2.58 -10.66 -3.28
CA PHE A 50 -3.26 -11.90 -2.90
C PHE A 50 -2.46 -12.71 -1.86
N CYS A 51 -1.99 -12.02 -0.83
CA CYS A 51 -1.22 -12.63 0.26
C CYS A 51 -2.12 -13.10 1.41
N GLU A 52 -3.44 -12.91 1.31
CA GLU A 52 -4.53 -13.27 2.23
C GLU A 52 -4.41 -12.68 3.64
N GLN A 53 -3.45 -11.78 3.85
CA GLN A 53 -3.21 -11.11 5.12
C GLN A 53 -2.41 -9.82 4.93
N MET A 54 -2.62 -8.91 5.88
CA MET A 54 -1.83 -7.71 6.02
C MET A 54 -0.94 -7.78 7.26
N ASN A 55 0.31 -7.33 7.14
CA ASN A 55 1.23 -7.26 8.26
C ASN A 55 1.31 -5.83 8.79
N LEU A 56 0.50 -5.52 9.81
CA LEU A 56 0.47 -4.18 10.44
C LEU A 56 1.83 -3.78 11.03
N VAL A 57 2.59 -4.75 11.55
CA VAL A 57 3.96 -4.50 12.06
C VAL A 57 4.90 -4.12 10.92
N ALA A 58 4.70 -4.66 9.71
CA ALA A 58 5.44 -4.25 8.52
C ALA A 58 5.05 -2.82 8.10
N LEU A 59 3.77 -2.43 8.12
CA LEU A 59 3.36 -1.04 7.87
C LEU A 59 4.02 -0.07 8.86
N HIS A 60 4.03 -0.43 10.15
CA HIS A 60 4.75 0.32 11.19
C HIS A 60 6.24 0.46 10.88
N THR A 61 6.87 -0.64 10.47
CA THR A 61 8.28 -0.65 10.07
C THR A 61 8.52 0.26 8.86
N MET A 62 7.63 0.22 7.86
CA MET A 62 7.76 1.01 6.64
C MET A 62 7.72 2.50 6.91
N TYR A 63 6.76 2.99 7.70
CA TYR A 63 6.67 4.43 7.99
C TYR A 63 7.74 4.93 8.96
N GLN A 64 8.43 4.02 9.66
CA GLN A 64 9.56 4.36 10.51
C GLN A 64 10.87 4.43 9.72
N TRP A 65 11.14 3.45 8.85
CA TRP A 65 12.43 3.32 8.17
C TRP A 65 12.45 4.00 6.79
N TYR A 66 11.32 4.06 6.11
CA TYR A 66 11.22 4.51 4.71
C TYR A 66 10.39 5.78 4.57
N ASN A 67 10.30 6.57 5.64
CA ASN A 67 9.52 7.80 5.69
C ASN A 67 9.95 8.88 4.67
N HIS A 68 11.15 8.77 4.13
CA HIS A 68 11.70 9.69 3.13
C HIS A 68 11.84 9.08 1.74
N THR A 69 11.64 7.77 1.59
CA THR A 69 11.84 7.05 0.33
C THR A 69 10.56 6.45 -0.22
N LEU A 70 9.61 6.01 0.62
CA LEU A 70 8.40 5.35 0.17
C LEU A 70 7.51 6.31 -0.64
N THR A 71 7.27 5.96 -1.91
CA THR A 71 6.47 6.72 -2.88
C THR A 71 5.16 6.04 -3.23
N SER A 72 5.12 4.71 -3.18
CA SER A 72 3.98 3.88 -3.60
C SER A 72 3.75 2.71 -2.65
N LEU A 73 2.50 2.53 -2.23
CA LEU A 73 2.04 1.44 -1.38
C LEU A 73 0.83 0.75 -2.03
N TRP A 74 0.96 -0.53 -2.36
CA TRP A 74 -0.14 -1.37 -2.81
C TRP A 74 -0.31 -2.55 -1.86
N TRP A 75 -1.54 -2.77 -1.42
CA TRP A 75 -1.93 -4.00 -0.74
C TRP A 75 -3.28 -4.44 -1.31
N VAL A 76 -3.26 -5.48 -2.12
CA VAL A 76 -4.43 -5.94 -2.87
C VAL A 76 -4.68 -7.39 -2.52
N ASP A 77 -5.91 -7.66 -2.12
CA ASP A 77 -6.41 -9.00 -1.84
C ASP A 77 -7.81 -9.18 -2.40
N SER A 78 -8.31 -10.39 -2.28
CA SER A 78 -9.71 -10.68 -2.57
C SER A 78 -10.60 -10.23 -1.40
N THR A 79 -11.80 -9.77 -1.73
CA THR A 79 -12.82 -9.39 -0.76
C THR A 79 -13.23 -10.60 0.08
N ASP A 80 -13.77 -10.33 1.26
CA ASP A 80 -14.24 -11.34 2.21
C ASP A 80 -13.14 -12.31 2.71
N SER A 81 -11.87 -11.95 2.55
CA SER A 81 -10.78 -12.65 3.24
C SER A 81 -10.95 -12.52 4.76
N PRO A 82 -10.56 -13.53 5.56
CA PRO A 82 -10.63 -13.45 7.02
C PRO A 82 -9.84 -12.27 7.62
N ALA A 83 -8.86 -11.74 6.87
CA ALA A 83 -8.03 -10.61 7.26
C ALA A 83 -8.59 -9.25 6.77
N SER A 84 -9.74 -9.22 6.08
CA SER A 84 -10.31 -7.99 5.52
C SER A 84 -10.56 -6.92 6.59
N ASP A 85 -11.01 -7.31 7.78
CA ASP A 85 -11.32 -6.38 8.88
C ASP A 85 -10.09 -5.95 9.71
N ILE A 86 -8.87 -6.34 9.32
CA ILE A 86 -7.66 -6.15 10.16
C ILE A 86 -7.38 -4.70 10.55
N LEU A 87 -7.80 -3.74 9.72
CA LEU A 87 -7.59 -2.31 9.95
C LEU A 87 -8.72 -1.64 10.73
N LEU A 88 -9.85 -2.33 10.92
CA LEU A 88 -10.89 -1.89 11.86
C LEU A 88 -10.52 -2.20 13.33
N GLY A 89 -9.28 -2.66 13.56
CA GLY A 89 -8.76 -2.97 14.88
C GLY A 89 -8.64 -1.74 15.80
N PRO A 90 -8.39 -1.93 17.10
CA PRO A 90 -8.31 -0.84 18.07
C PRO A 90 -7.05 0.03 17.95
N GLU A 91 -6.18 -0.22 16.97
CA GLU A 91 -4.96 0.57 16.79
C GLU A 91 -5.31 1.98 16.31
N ALA A 92 -5.15 2.95 17.21
CA ALA A 92 -5.36 4.35 16.93
C ALA A 92 -4.04 5.13 17.13
N PRO A 93 -3.63 5.97 16.17
CA PRO A 93 -4.22 6.16 14.84
C PRO A 93 -4.00 4.95 13.91
N ASP A 94 -4.88 4.80 12.91
CA ASP A 94 -4.81 3.74 11.90
C ASP A 94 -3.40 3.65 11.24
N PRO A 95 -2.85 2.44 11.02
CA PRO A 95 -1.52 2.27 10.45
C PRO A 95 -1.31 2.94 9.08
N LEU A 96 -2.32 3.02 8.23
CA LEU A 96 -2.21 3.67 6.92
C LEU A 96 -2.33 5.19 7.01
N VAL A 97 -3.14 5.70 7.93
CA VAL A 97 -3.10 7.13 8.28
C VAL A 97 -1.68 7.49 8.73
N MET A 98 -1.03 6.64 9.53
CA MET A 98 0.37 6.84 9.93
C MET A 98 1.35 6.79 8.77
N VAL A 99 1.19 5.84 7.83
CA VAL A 99 1.98 5.81 6.58
C VAL A 99 1.78 7.11 5.80
N ALA A 100 0.54 7.56 5.61
CA ALA A 100 0.22 8.78 4.91
C ALA A 100 0.75 10.03 5.61
N TRP A 101 0.79 10.05 6.94
CA TRP A 101 1.37 11.18 7.66
C TRP A 101 2.89 11.22 7.55
N ARG A 102 3.55 10.08 7.79
CA ARG A 102 5.00 10.01 7.99
C ARG A 102 5.79 9.90 6.68
N CYS A 103 5.30 9.17 5.68
CA CYS A 103 6.03 8.92 4.44
C CYS A 103 5.92 10.10 3.50
N THR A 104 6.82 11.08 3.60
CA THR A 104 6.64 12.38 2.95
C THR A 104 6.58 12.29 1.43
N GLN A 105 7.23 11.31 0.79
CA GLN A 105 7.22 11.16 -0.68
C GLN A 105 6.07 10.31 -1.24
N LEU A 106 5.24 9.75 -0.35
CA LEU A 106 4.12 8.89 -0.75
C LEU A 106 3.08 9.68 -1.56
N HIS A 107 2.82 9.20 -2.77
CA HIS A 107 1.87 9.78 -3.71
C HIS A 107 0.92 8.75 -4.34
N GLU A 108 1.10 7.46 -4.06
CA GLU A 108 0.23 6.39 -4.55
C GLU A 108 -0.11 5.43 -3.40
N ILE A 109 -1.42 5.20 -3.20
CA ILE A 109 -1.97 4.17 -2.32
C ILE A 109 -3.01 3.39 -3.12
N VAL A 110 -2.86 2.07 -3.21
CA VAL A 110 -3.85 1.17 -3.80
C VAL A 110 -4.16 0.08 -2.79
N LEU A 111 -5.43 -0.06 -2.45
CA LEU A 111 -5.81 -0.85 -1.30
C LEU A 111 -7.20 -1.45 -1.47
N LEU A 112 -7.23 -2.76 -1.71
CA LEU A 112 -8.42 -3.48 -2.18
C LEU A 112 -8.52 -4.82 -1.43
N GLY A 113 -9.72 -5.25 -1.06
CA GLY A 113 -9.96 -6.51 -0.36
C GLY A 113 -9.89 -6.42 1.17
N TYR A 114 -9.95 -5.21 1.70
CA TYR A 114 -9.83 -4.91 3.13
C TYR A 114 -10.81 -3.80 3.51
N LYS A 115 -11.27 -3.73 4.75
CA LYS A 115 -12.26 -2.74 5.18
C LYS A 115 -11.62 -1.55 5.88
N TYR A 116 -12.20 -0.36 5.66
CA TYR A 116 -11.67 0.93 6.10
C TYR A 116 -12.77 1.87 6.56
N CYS A 117 -12.51 2.64 7.62
CA CYS A 117 -13.41 3.73 8.00
C CYS A 117 -13.27 4.93 7.04
N ASP A 118 -14.39 5.57 6.73
CA ASP A 118 -14.43 6.79 5.92
C ASP A 118 -13.60 7.94 6.52
N GLU A 119 -13.55 8.04 7.85
CA GLU A 119 -12.70 9.00 8.58
C GLU A 119 -11.22 8.87 8.22
N ASP A 120 -10.69 7.65 8.16
CA ASP A 120 -9.27 7.39 7.87
C ASP A 120 -8.94 7.75 6.42
N LEU A 121 -9.85 7.48 5.48
CA LEU A 121 -9.69 7.87 4.07
C LEU A 121 -9.64 9.40 3.91
N MET A 122 -10.53 10.12 4.59
CA MET A 122 -10.48 11.59 4.64
C MET A 122 -9.18 12.09 5.27
N ALA A 123 -8.73 11.47 6.36
CA ALA A 123 -7.48 11.83 7.02
C ALA A 123 -6.27 11.65 6.07
N ILE A 124 -6.17 10.50 5.38
CA ILE A 124 -5.13 10.22 4.38
C ILE A 124 -5.15 11.29 3.28
N ALA A 125 -6.32 11.58 2.72
CA ALA A 125 -6.47 12.57 1.66
C ALA A 125 -6.04 13.97 2.12
N ARG A 126 -6.46 14.40 3.31
CA ARG A 126 -6.12 15.71 3.88
C ARG A 126 -4.63 15.85 4.25
N LEU A 127 -4.00 14.78 4.71
CA LEU A 127 -2.57 14.73 5.04
C LEU A 127 -1.71 14.89 3.79
N LYS A 128 -2.08 14.22 2.70
CA LYS A 128 -1.32 14.26 1.44
C LYS A 128 -1.71 15.39 0.51
N ARG A 129 -2.95 15.85 0.61
CA ARG A 129 -3.54 16.85 -0.28
C ARG A 129 -3.27 16.51 -1.75
N THR A 130 -2.92 17.51 -2.54
CA THR A 130 -2.57 17.38 -3.96
C THR A 130 -1.31 16.56 -4.24
N ARG A 131 -0.56 16.11 -3.22
CA ARG A 131 0.58 15.20 -3.40
C ARG A 131 0.13 13.76 -3.64
N LEU A 132 -1.07 13.37 -3.17
CA LEU A 132 -1.64 12.06 -3.46
C LEU A 132 -2.15 12.05 -4.89
N LYS A 133 -1.37 11.44 -5.79
CA LYS A 133 -1.70 11.33 -7.20
C LYS A 133 -2.64 10.15 -7.45
N ARG A 134 -2.63 9.13 -6.62
CA ARG A 134 -3.51 7.97 -6.76
C ARG A 134 -3.91 7.43 -5.40
N LEU A 135 -5.21 7.26 -5.24
CA LEU A 135 -5.86 6.61 -4.11
C LEU A 135 -6.91 5.69 -4.72
N GLU A 136 -6.71 4.38 -4.66
CA GLU A 136 -7.68 3.41 -5.17
C GLU A 136 -8.15 2.53 -4.03
N ILE A 137 -9.46 2.61 -3.77
CA ILE A 137 -10.18 1.92 -2.72
C ILE A 137 -11.47 1.40 -3.34
N ALA A 138 -11.93 0.20 -2.96
CA ALA A 138 -13.23 -0.30 -3.39
C ALA A 138 -14.36 0.34 -2.57
N GLU A 139 -15.47 0.71 -3.21
CA GLU A 139 -16.61 1.34 -2.52
C GLU A 139 -17.20 0.39 -1.46
N ARG A 140 -17.32 -0.90 -1.79
CA ARG A 140 -17.81 -1.96 -0.90
C ARG A 140 -16.96 -2.16 0.37
N ASP A 141 -15.70 -1.72 0.33
CA ASP A 141 -14.74 -1.87 1.40
C ASP A 141 -14.78 -0.68 2.38
N VAL A 142 -15.56 0.36 2.07
CA VAL A 142 -15.70 1.56 2.91
C VAL A 142 -16.79 1.34 3.97
N ILE A 143 -16.40 1.41 5.23
CA ILE A 143 -17.30 1.51 6.38
C ILE A 143 -17.68 2.97 6.58
N GLN A 144 -18.94 3.28 6.33
CA GLN A 144 -19.47 4.64 6.41
C GLN A 144 -19.97 4.92 7.84
N GLU A 145 -19.14 5.57 8.66
CA GLU A 145 -19.51 5.94 10.03
C GLU A 145 -19.75 7.44 10.21
N LEU A 146 -18.94 8.29 9.54
CA LEU A 146 -18.96 9.73 9.75
C LEU A 146 -19.89 10.46 8.77
N CYS A 147 -19.90 10.06 7.50
CA CYS A 147 -20.63 10.77 6.45
C CYS A 147 -21.19 9.85 5.36
N PRO A 148 -22.22 10.31 4.61
CA PRO A 148 -22.65 9.63 3.39
C PRO A 148 -21.52 9.56 2.36
N LEU A 149 -21.63 8.63 1.40
CA LEU A 149 -20.61 8.38 0.37
C LEU A 149 -20.27 9.65 -0.42
N ASP A 150 -21.29 10.43 -0.80
CA ASP A 150 -21.10 11.71 -1.50
C ASP A 150 -20.28 12.70 -0.66
N GLY A 151 -20.43 12.67 0.67
CA GLY A 151 -19.64 13.50 1.58
C GLY A 151 -18.17 13.11 1.57
N LEU A 152 -17.88 11.81 1.65
CA LEU A 152 -16.52 11.26 1.53
C LEU A 152 -15.89 11.62 0.18
N ILE A 153 -16.62 11.39 -0.91
CA ILE A 153 -16.19 11.68 -2.29
C ILE A 153 -15.79 13.16 -2.43
N ASN A 154 -16.63 14.07 -1.93
CA ASN A 154 -16.36 15.50 -1.99
C ASN A 154 -15.12 15.88 -1.17
N ASP A 155 -15.01 15.42 0.09
CA ASP A 155 -13.88 15.77 0.96
C ASP A 155 -12.53 15.28 0.41
N VAL A 156 -12.50 14.03 -0.07
CA VAL A 156 -11.31 13.44 -0.67
C VAL A 156 -10.96 14.14 -1.98
N SER A 157 -11.94 14.42 -2.84
CA SER A 157 -11.73 15.15 -4.10
C SER A 157 -11.17 16.55 -3.86
N ASP A 158 -11.75 17.29 -2.91
CA ASP A 158 -11.32 18.63 -2.53
C ASP A 158 -9.89 18.61 -1.97
N SER A 159 -9.59 17.65 -1.10
CA SER A 159 -8.26 17.47 -0.52
C SER A 159 -7.21 17.16 -1.59
N MET A 160 -7.51 16.24 -2.52
CA MET A 160 -6.62 15.86 -3.61
C MET A 160 -6.54 16.91 -4.72
N GLY A 161 -7.47 17.87 -4.77
CA GLY A 161 -7.55 18.90 -5.81
C GLY A 161 -7.94 18.35 -7.18
N LYS A 162 -8.59 17.18 -7.23
CA LYS A 162 -9.06 16.54 -8.46
C LYS A 162 -10.25 15.62 -8.16
N PRO A 163 -11.11 15.32 -9.14
CA PRO A 163 -12.19 14.36 -8.96
C PRO A 163 -11.64 13.00 -8.51
N TRP A 164 -12.23 12.47 -7.45
CA TRP A 164 -11.95 11.15 -6.91
C TRP A 164 -13.26 10.47 -6.56
N ALA A 165 -13.34 9.17 -6.79
CA ALA A 165 -14.40 8.31 -6.29
C ALA A 165 -13.80 6.93 -6.00
N PRO A 166 -14.34 6.19 -5.01
CA PRO A 166 -13.96 4.80 -4.84
C PRO A 166 -14.39 3.97 -6.05
N LEU A 167 -13.71 2.84 -6.26
CA LEU A 167 -13.98 1.91 -7.35
C LEU A 167 -15.27 1.15 -7.08
N GLN A 168 -16.17 1.16 -8.05
CA GLN A 168 -17.35 0.30 -8.04
C GLN A 168 -16.97 -1.15 -8.38
N ASP A 169 -17.79 -2.11 -7.99
CA ASP A 169 -17.58 -3.53 -8.30
C ASP A 169 -17.34 -3.80 -9.79
N SER A 170 -18.04 -3.07 -10.67
CA SER A 170 -17.89 -3.17 -12.13
C SER A 170 -16.51 -2.75 -12.65
N GLN A 171 -15.72 -2.05 -11.82
CA GLN A 171 -14.37 -1.59 -12.12
C GLN A 171 -13.30 -2.45 -11.44
N LEU A 172 -13.71 -3.35 -10.53
CA LEU A 172 -12.80 -4.28 -9.87
C LEU A 172 -12.60 -5.52 -10.76
N HIS A 173 -11.41 -6.09 -10.68
CA HIS A 173 -11.12 -7.34 -11.37
C HIS A 173 -11.85 -8.51 -10.70
N ASP A 174 -12.29 -9.50 -11.47
CA ASP A 174 -13.02 -10.67 -10.98
C ASP A 174 -12.30 -11.39 -9.83
N VAL A 175 -10.96 -11.45 -9.82
CA VAL A 175 -10.19 -12.09 -8.75
C VAL A 175 -10.29 -11.35 -7.42
N ILE A 176 -10.48 -10.03 -7.45
CA ILE A 176 -10.70 -9.23 -6.23
C ILE A 176 -12.08 -9.54 -5.67
N LEU A 177 -13.10 -9.67 -6.53
CA LEU A 177 -14.48 -9.97 -6.10
C LEU A 177 -14.70 -11.45 -5.75
N ASN A 178 -13.97 -12.35 -6.41
CA ASN A 178 -14.14 -13.79 -6.30
C ASN A 178 -12.80 -14.52 -6.53
N PRO A 179 -12.09 -14.91 -5.46
CA PRO A 179 -10.79 -15.59 -5.56
C PRO A 179 -10.86 -16.97 -6.21
N ILE A 180 -12.05 -17.58 -6.30
CA ILE A 180 -12.22 -18.93 -6.86
C ILE A 180 -12.38 -18.88 -8.38
N GLN A 181 -12.98 -17.81 -8.91
CA GLN A 181 -13.32 -17.69 -10.33
C GLN A 181 -12.36 -16.78 -11.10
N GLY A 182 -11.77 -15.78 -10.45
CA GLY A 182 -10.84 -14.88 -11.10
C GLY A 182 -9.43 -15.43 -11.18
N ASP A 183 -8.71 -15.05 -12.24
CA ASP A 183 -7.28 -15.32 -12.39
C ASP A 183 -6.47 -14.13 -11.86
N SER A 184 -5.61 -14.40 -10.86
CA SER A 184 -4.73 -13.40 -10.27
C SER A 184 -3.67 -12.90 -11.25
N ASP A 185 -3.24 -13.73 -12.19
CA ASP A 185 -2.20 -13.37 -13.17
C ASP A 185 -2.70 -12.30 -14.15
N GLU A 186 -3.98 -12.34 -14.52
CA GLU A 186 -4.62 -11.33 -15.36
C GLU A 186 -4.60 -9.93 -14.71
N TYR A 187 -4.71 -9.87 -13.38
CA TYR A 187 -4.58 -8.64 -12.62
C TYR A 187 -3.12 -8.22 -12.44
N ILE A 188 -2.23 -9.14 -12.07
CA ILE A 188 -0.86 -8.84 -11.65
C ILE A 188 0.07 -8.54 -12.84
N LEU A 189 0.03 -9.37 -13.90
CA LEU A 189 1.02 -9.30 -14.98
C LEU A 189 1.08 -7.92 -15.65
N PRO A 190 -0.04 -7.26 -16.00
CA PRO A 190 0.01 -5.92 -16.58
C PRO A 190 0.69 -4.89 -15.67
N ILE A 191 0.51 -5.00 -14.36
CA ILE A 191 1.11 -4.10 -13.37
C ILE A 191 2.63 -4.31 -13.30
N LEU A 192 3.09 -5.56 -13.25
CA LEU A 192 4.51 -5.89 -13.22
C LEU A 192 5.23 -5.43 -14.49
N MET A 193 4.58 -5.56 -15.65
CA MET A 193 5.16 -5.11 -16.91
C MET A 193 5.35 -3.59 -16.96
N GLN A 194 4.47 -2.81 -16.32
CA GLN A 194 4.62 -1.35 -16.23
C GLN A 194 5.79 -0.95 -15.33
N ASP A 195 6.03 -1.67 -14.23
CA ASP A 195 7.15 -1.41 -13.31
C ASP A 195 8.53 -1.63 -13.94
N GLN A 196 8.64 -2.44 -14.99
CA GLN A 196 9.90 -2.65 -15.73
C GLN A 196 10.21 -1.54 -16.74
N LEU A 197 9.22 -0.70 -17.06
CA LEU A 197 9.32 0.33 -18.11
C LEU A 197 9.45 1.74 -17.53
N SER A 198 9.26 1.91 -16.22
CA SER A 198 9.32 3.20 -15.48
C SER A 198 10.62 3.37 -14.70
#